data_AF-A0A954AAE7-F1
#
_entry.id   AF-A0A954AAE7-F1
#
_cell.length_a   1.000
_cell.length_b   1.000
_cell.length_c   1.000
_cell.angle_alpha   90.00
_cell.angle_beta   90.00
_cell.angle_gamma   90.00
#
_symmetry.space_group_name_H-M   'P 1'
#
loop_
_entity.id
_entity.type
_entity.pdbx_description
1 polymer ?
#
loop_
_entity_poly.entity_id
_entity_poly.type
_entity_poly.pdbx_seq_one_letter_code
_entity_poly.pdbx_strand_id
1 'polypeptide(L)'
;LTQDEPGRRDSSRPTYGVAAADTDGDGDTDLLVCAYGRQWNLHWRNDGDRFTEIAERTTFDGDDLRSGVYPEGVKRDPEKPFRSNGNTFDVQLADFDEDGDLDAFLAEICHWWAGESSDRSTLLINASDESSMTFRRDRARGIDRPHASDHWNEGDLYAAWADVDGDGRLDLWLASGDYPDDQRLRLFHQVIDRDDPRPRFEDATARLGIDWEGSGCPSIGDVDRDGDPDIVIGRSLFRLSKEKREELGTHPGLWINHRDASCPRSRVARIRVRGRGAGGTNTFGIGCRLVATSGDRTQHRTIHGGSGHSGHQDPPEVLVSFPGSSSDRFDLEIRWADAKRTRTLLEGLSLGNEITIHESTGEDPPRVETEPLHDGGVRERR
;
A
#
# COMPACT_ATOMS: atom_id res chain seq x y z
N LEU A 1 -6.42 -2.58 -25.16
CA LEU A 1 -7.19 -3.06 -24.00
C LEU A 1 -8.52 -2.32 -23.88
N THR A 2 -8.59 -1.01 -24.16
CA THR A 2 -9.83 -0.24 -24.02
C THR A 2 -10.48 0.22 -25.34
N GLN A 3 -11.79 0.49 -25.30
CA GLN A 3 -12.66 1.00 -26.36
C GLN A 3 -13.07 2.45 -26.09
N ASP A 4 -13.34 3.24 -27.13
CA ASP A 4 -13.75 4.64 -26.97
C ASP A 4 -15.29 4.80 -26.87
N GLU A 5 -15.91 4.01 -25.99
CA GLU A 5 -17.36 3.99 -25.77
C GLU A 5 -17.68 4.12 -24.27
N PRO A 6 -18.15 5.29 -23.80
CA PRO A 6 -18.36 5.55 -22.38
C PRO A 6 -19.32 4.57 -21.69
N GLY A 7 -18.95 4.12 -20.50
CA GLY A 7 -19.78 3.27 -19.66
C GLY A 7 -19.68 1.77 -19.94
N ARG A 8 -18.89 1.38 -20.94
CA ARG A 8 -18.45 -0.01 -21.05
C ARG A 8 -17.38 -0.32 -20.01
N ARG A 9 -17.32 -1.58 -19.58
CA ARG A 9 -16.27 -2.08 -18.68
C ARG A 9 -14.88 -1.83 -19.24
N ASP A 10 -14.70 -2.10 -20.53
CA ASP A 10 -13.47 -1.88 -21.27
C ASP A 10 -13.33 -0.45 -21.85
N SER A 11 -14.05 0.58 -21.35
CA SER A 11 -13.96 1.92 -21.94
C SER A 11 -12.69 2.70 -21.57
N SER A 12 -12.23 3.57 -22.46
CA SER A 12 -11.27 4.62 -22.15
C SER A 12 -11.79 5.51 -21.00
N ARG A 13 -10.89 5.91 -20.10
CA ARG A 13 -11.14 6.84 -18.99
C ARG A 13 -9.84 7.45 -18.49
N PRO A 14 -9.85 8.65 -17.90
CA PRO A 14 -8.67 9.21 -17.26
C PRO A 14 -8.23 8.32 -16.10
N THR A 15 -6.93 8.07 -15.98
CA THR A 15 -6.35 7.23 -14.93
C THR A 15 -5.25 7.99 -14.21
N TYR A 16 -5.19 7.87 -12.89
CA TYR A 16 -4.21 8.58 -12.06
C TYR A 16 -3.21 7.66 -11.35
N GLY A 17 -3.56 6.39 -11.14
CA GLY A 17 -2.69 5.41 -10.50
C GLY A 17 -2.78 4.02 -11.12
N VAL A 18 -1.71 3.25 -10.93
CA VAL A 18 -1.63 1.84 -11.36
C VAL A 18 -0.78 1.03 -10.40
N ALA A 19 -1.25 -0.15 -10.02
CA ALA A 19 -0.43 -1.16 -9.35
C ALA A 19 -0.34 -2.42 -10.20
N ALA A 20 0.78 -3.14 -10.03
CA ALA A 20 1.03 -4.41 -10.67
C ALA A 20 1.39 -5.45 -9.60
N ALA A 21 0.61 -6.51 -9.51
CA ALA A 21 0.83 -7.62 -8.58
C ALA A 21 0.09 -8.87 -9.05
N ASP A 22 0.51 -10.03 -8.55
CA ASP A 22 -0.21 -11.30 -8.69
C ASP A 22 -1.35 -11.34 -7.66
N THR A 23 -2.54 -10.88 -8.05
CA THR A 23 -3.63 -10.61 -7.09
C THR A 23 -4.51 -11.81 -6.81
N ASP A 24 -4.60 -12.76 -7.73
CA ASP A 24 -5.30 -14.03 -7.53
C ASP A 24 -4.36 -15.19 -7.16
N GLY A 25 -3.06 -14.91 -7.02
CA GLY A 25 -2.05 -15.86 -6.55
C GLY A 25 -1.71 -16.92 -7.59
N ASP A 26 -2.11 -16.73 -8.84
CA ASP A 26 -1.84 -17.66 -9.92
C ASP A 26 -0.40 -17.56 -10.41
N GLY A 27 0.36 -16.53 -10.04
CA GLY A 27 1.77 -16.32 -10.37
C GLY A 27 2.02 -15.42 -11.57
N ASP A 28 0.98 -14.92 -12.23
CA ASP A 28 1.06 -13.94 -13.30
C ASP A 28 0.72 -12.54 -12.75
N THR A 29 1.44 -11.51 -13.20
CA THR A 29 1.20 -10.15 -12.70
C THR A 29 -0.01 -9.50 -13.36
N ASP A 30 -1.01 -9.16 -12.57
CA ASP A 30 -2.20 -8.39 -12.93
C ASP A 30 -1.95 -6.88 -12.88
N LEU A 31 -2.90 -6.10 -13.43
CA LEU A 31 -2.87 -4.62 -13.38
C LEU A 31 -4.15 -4.06 -12.76
N LEU A 32 -4.01 -3.32 -11.66
CA LEU A 32 -5.09 -2.56 -11.05
C LEU A 32 -4.93 -1.09 -11.42
N VAL A 33 -5.97 -0.46 -11.95
CA VAL A 33 -5.91 0.88 -12.53
C VAL A 33 -6.96 1.79 -11.90
N CYS A 34 -6.47 2.87 -11.30
CA CYS A 34 -7.27 3.88 -10.62
C CYS A 34 -7.83 4.88 -11.63
N ALA A 35 -9.16 4.91 -11.76
CA ALA A 35 -9.89 5.78 -12.64
C ALA A 35 -10.28 7.09 -11.94
N TYR A 36 -10.32 8.16 -12.73
CA TYR A 36 -10.68 9.48 -12.26
C TYR A 36 -11.91 10.03 -12.96
N GLY A 37 -12.59 10.96 -12.29
CA GLY A 37 -13.75 11.67 -12.83
C GLY A 37 -15.06 10.97 -12.51
N ARG A 38 -15.11 10.27 -11.37
CA ARG A 38 -16.18 9.41 -10.89
C ARG A 38 -16.48 8.31 -11.88
N GLN A 39 -15.46 7.60 -12.33
CA GLN A 39 -15.60 6.47 -13.25
C GLN A 39 -15.09 5.22 -12.57
N TRP A 40 -15.62 4.07 -12.98
CA TRP A 40 -15.20 2.81 -12.37
C TRP A 40 -13.71 2.53 -12.58
N ASN A 41 -13.05 1.93 -11.59
CA ASN A 41 -11.68 1.43 -11.73
C ASN A 41 -11.61 0.26 -12.74
N LEU A 42 -10.40 -0.10 -13.16
CA LEU A 42 -10.16 -1.25 -14.03
C LEU A 42 -9.24 -2.24 -13.34
N HIS A 43 -9.45 -3.52 -13.62
CA HIS A 43 -8.65 -4.62 -13.11
C HIS A 43 -8.42 -5.58 -14.26
N TRP A 44 -7.19 -5.61 -14.76
CA TRP A 44 -6.79 -6.47 -15.86
C TRP A 44 -6.06 -7.69 -15.31
N ARG A 45 -6.77 -8.81 -15.25
CA ARG A 45 -6.15 -10.08 -14.90
C ARG A 45 -5.32 -10.60 -16.05
N ASN A 46 -4.11 -11.05 -15.76
CA ASN A 46 -3.21 -11.66 -16.71
C ASN A 46 -3.36 -13.18 -16.71
N ASP A 47 -3.87 -13.76 -17.80
CA ASP A 47 -3.96 -15.23 -17.93
C ASP A 47 -2.66 -15.82 -18.59
N GLY A 48 -1.55 -15.08 -18.52
CA GLY A 48 -0.25 -15.41 -19.12
C GLY A 48 -0.10 -15.03 -20.60
N ASP A 49 -1.09 -15.35 -21.44
CA ASP A 49 -1.08 -15.03 -22.89
C ASP A 49 -1.93 -13.81 -23.26
N ARG A 50 -2.76 -13.32 -22.33
CA ARG A 50 -3.70 -12.22 -22.54
C ARG A 50 -4.08 -11.55 -21.23
N PHE A 51 -4.64 -10.34 -21.35
CA PHE A 51 -5.30 -9.64 -20.26
C PHE A 51 -6.81 -9.62 -20.43
N THR A 52 -7.55 -9.84 -19.35
CA THR A 52 -9.01 -9.77 -19.28
C THR A 52 -9.44 -8.71 -18.25
N GLU A 53 -10.33 -7.79 -18.63
CA GLU A 53 -10.91 -6.81 -17.69
C GLU A 53 -11.95 -7.49 -16.80
N ILE A 54 -11.79 -7.36 -15.48
CA ILE A 54 -12.58 -8.09 -14.48
C ILE A 54 -13.03 -7.23 -13.30
N ALA A 55 -12.86 -5.91 -13.31
CA ALA A 55 -13.05 -5.08 -12.11
C ALA A 55 -14.46 -5.16 -11.53
N GLU A 56 -15.50 -5.16 -12.38
CA GLU A 56 -16.89 -5.30 -11.91
C GLU A 56 -17.14 -6.68 -11.30
N ARG A 57 -16.47 -7.73 -11.82
CA ARG A 57 -16.56 -9.08 -11.27
C ARG A 57 -15.87 -9.18 -9.92
N THR A 58 -14.75 -8.47 -9.74
CA THR A 58 -14.00 -8.47 -8.47
C THR A 58 -14.45 -7.38 -7.50
N THR A 59 -15.42 -6.54 -7.86
CA THR A 59 -15.87 -5.34 -7.12
C THR A 59 -14.79 -4.26 -6.89
N PHE A 60 -13.68 -4.36 -7.62
CA PHE A 60 -12.62 -3.35 -7.59
C PHE A 60 -13.08 -2.04 -8.23
N ASP A 61 -14.03 -2.13 -9.16
CA ASP A 61 -14.48 -1.07 -10.03
C ASP A 61 -15.20 0.09 -9.29
N GLY A 62 -15.89 -0.21 -8.19
CA GLY A 62 -16.58 0.77 -7.35
C GLY A 62 -17.44 0.08 -6.29
N ASP A 63 -18.11 0.84 -5.45
CA ASP A 63 -19.11 0.29 -4.54
C ASP A 63 -20.46 -0.05 -5.25
N ASP A 64 -21.45 -0.47 -4.46
CA ASP A 64 -22.78 -0.86 -4.98
C ASP A 64 -23.67 0.35 -5.35
N LEU A 65 -23.33 1.57 -4.92
CA LEU A 65 -24.13 2.77 -5.14
C LEU A 65 -23.86 3.40 -6.51
N ARG A 66 -24.48 2.82 -7.54
CA ARG A 66 -24.28 3.19 -8.95
C ARG A 66 -25.33 4.15 -9.51
N SER A 67 -26.00 4.91 -8.66
CA SER A 67 -27.14 5.73 -9.06
C SER A 67 -26.76 6.99 -9.83
N GLY A 68 -25.55 7.52 -9.61
CA GLY A 68 -25.13 8.85 -10.09
C GLY A 68 -25.93 10.01 -9.47
N VAL A 69 -26.77 9.74 -8.47
CA VAL A 69 -27.65 10.72 -7.81
C VAL A 69 -26.92 11.37 -6.64
N TYR A 70 -26.98 12.70 -6.57
CA TYR A 70 -26.35 13.49 -5.53
C TYR A 70 -27.17 13.56 -4.23
N PRO A 71 -26.53 13.92 -3.10
CA PRO A 71 -27.22 14.18 -1.83
C PRO A 71 -28.36 15.19 -1.98
N GLU A 72 -29.37 15.06 -1.12
CA GLU A 72 -30.48 16.00 -1.05
C GLU A 72 -29.98 17.43 -0.83
N GLY A 73 -30.54 18.39 -1.58
CA GLY A 73 -30.14 19.80 -1.52
C GLY A 73 -29.05 20.21 -2.52
N VAL A 74 -28.35 19.26 -3.14
CA VAL A 74 -27.39 19.56 -4.22
C VAL A 74 -28.15 19.84 -5.53
N LYS A 75 -28.02 21.06 -6.06
CA LYS A 75 -28.66 21.49 -7.32
C LYS A 75 -27.84 21.04 -8.54
N ARG A 76 -27.75 19.72 -8.76
CA ARG A 76 -27.10 19.10 -9.92
C ARG A 76 -27.97 17.97 -10.48
N ASP A 77 -27.99 17.83 -11.80
CA ASP A 77 -28.69 16.72 -12.45
C ASP A 77 -27.96 15.39 -12.19
N PRO A 78 -28.66 14.29 -11.92
CA PRO A 78 -28.04 12.97 -11.79
C PRO A 78 -27.17 12.62 -13.00
N GLU A 79 -26.01 12.02 -12.74
CA GLU A 79 -25.15 11.51 -13.80
C GLU A 79 -25.57 10.09 -14.22
N LYS A 80 -25.02 9.63 -15.34
CA LYS A 80 -25.20 8.23 -15.76
C LYS A 80 -24.53 7.30 -14.73
N PRO A 81 -24.99 6.04 -14.57
CA PRO A 81 -24.41 5.10 -13.60
C PRO A 81 -22.90 4.90 -13.68
N PHE A 82 -22.30 4.93 -14.88
CA PHE A 82 -20.84 4.80 -15.03
C PHE A 82 -20.05 6.07 -14.66
N ARG A 83 -20.76 7.13 -14.28
CA ARG A 83 -20.24 8.39 -13.74
C ARG A 83 -20.48 8.51 -12.22
N SER A 84 -20.52 7.38 -11.52
CA SER A 84 -20.45 7.29 -10.05
C SER A 84 -19.16 6.61 -9.64
N ASN A 85 -18.84 6.65 -8.34
CA ASN A 85 -17.66 6.00 -7.75
C ASN A 85 -16.34 6.71 -8.11
N GLY A 86 -15.38 6.00 -8.71
CA GLY A 86 -13.94 6.24 -8.69
C GLY A 86 -13.47 7.64 -9.05
N ASN A 87 -12.97 8.31 -8.02
CA ASN A 87 -12.04 9.42 -8.09
C ASN A 87 -10.73 8.95 -7.47
N THR A 88 -10.29 7.78 -7.91
CA THR A 88 -9.22 7.01 -7.28
C THR A 88 -7.89 7.51 -7.79
N PHE A 89 -7.02 7.92 -6.87
CA PHE A 89 -5.68 8.37 -7.21
C PHE A 89 -4.67 7.26 -7.01
N ASP A 90 -4.77 6.57 -5.87
CA ASP A 90 -3.76 5.61 -5.44
C ASP A 90 -4.38 4.25 -5.09
N VAL A 91 -3.61 3.19 -5.31
CA VAL A 91 -3.89 1.83 -4.88
C VAL A 91 -2.61 1.23 -4.31
N GLN A 92 -2.69 0.77 -3.07
CA GLN A 92 -1.57 0.13 -2.37
C GLN A 92 -1.95 -1.29 -1.97
N LEU A 93 -1.09 -2.25 -2.30
CA LEU A 93 -1.35 -3.67 -2.11
C LEU A 93 -0.50 -4.22 -0.98
N ALA A 94 -1.11 -4.99 -0.09
CA ALA A 94 -0.45 -5.67 1.00
C ALA A 94 -1.34 -6.79 1.55
N ASP A 95 -0.73 -7.78 2.20
CA ASP A 95 -1.44 -8.69 3.09
C ASP A 95 -1.54 -8.01 4.47
N PHE A 96 -2.58 -7.19 4.69
CA PHE A 96 -2.63 -6.37 5.91
C PHE A 96 -3.29 -7.11 7.07
N ASP A 97 -4.13 -8.12 6.79
CA ASP A 97 -4.80 -8.94 7.80
C ASP A 97 -4.15 -10.31 8.06
N GLU A 98 -2.98 -10.55 7.45
CA GLU A 98 -2.09 -11.70 7.66
C GLU A 98 -2.74 -13.04 7.28
N ASP A 99 -3.62 -13.06 6.27
CA ASP A 99 -4.33 -14.26 5.82
C ASP A 99 -3.67 -14.97 4.62
N GLY A 100 -2.67 -14.34 4.02
CA GLY A 100 -1.90 -14.91 2.93
C GLY A 100 -2.46 -14.64 1.54
N ASP A 101 -3.36 -13.69 1.34
CA ASP A 101 -3.63 -13.10 0.03
C ASP A 101 -3.18 -11.63 -0.05
N LEU A 102 -3.47 -10.93 -1.15
CA LEU A 102 -3.16 -9.50 -1.28
C LEU A 102 -4.46 -8.71 -1.25
N ASP A 103 -4.58 -7.88 -0.22
CA ASP A 103 -5.59 -6.84 -0.11
C ASP A 103 -5.19 -5.58 -0.85
N ALA A 104 -6.09 -4.61 -0.88
CA ALA A 104 -5.80 -3.26 -1.36
C ALA A 104 -6.31 -2.16 -0.42
N PHE A 105 -5.66 -1.01 -0.46
CA PHE A 105 -6.22 0.26 -0.02
C PHE A 105 -6.36 1.20 -1.21
N LEU A 106 -7.52 1.83 -1.36
CA LEU A 106 -7.79 2.86 -2.35
C LEU A 106 -7.77 4.24 -1.71
N ALA A 107 -6.97 5.16 -2.26
CA ALA A 107 -7.02 6.58 -1.91
C ALA A 107 -7.92 7.32 -2.91
N GLU A 108 -8.96 7.97 -2.39
CA GLU A 108 -10.02 8.61 -3.18
C GLU A 108 -10.12 10.11 -2.89
N ILE A 109 -10.39 10.89 -3.94
CA ILE A 109 -10.91 12.24 -3.75
C ILE A 109 -12.42 12.20 -3.66
N CYS A 110 -12.96 12.64 -2.53
CA CYS A 110 -14.40 12.78 -2.34
C CYS A 110 -14.78 14.22 -1.98
N HIS A 111 -15.94 14.65 -2.45
CA HIS A 111 -16.49 15.97 -2.18
C HIS A 111 -17.85 15.87 -1.51
N TRP A 112 -18.15 16.80 -0.60
CA TRP A 112 -19.46 16.87 0.05
C TRP A 112 -20.65 16.87 -0.93
N TRP A 113 -20.51 17.53 -2.09
CA TRP A 113 -21.58 17.62 -3.09
C TRP A 113 -21.81 16.30 -3.83
N ALA A 114 -20.81 15.42 -3.88
CA ALA A 114 -20.94 14.09 -4.45
C ALA A 114 -21.52 13.13 -3.42
N GLY A 115 -21.14 13.32 -2.15
CA GLY A 115 -21.54 12.47 -1.03
C GLY A 115 -21.29 11.00 -1.34
N GLU A 116 -22.27 10.15 -1.05
CA GLU A 116 -22.17 8.71 -1.27
C GLU A 116 -22.12 8.33 -2.77
N SER A 117 -22.38 9.25 -3.71
CA SER A 117 -22.25 8.97 -5.15
C SER A 117 -20.80 9.03 -5.67
N SER A 118 -19.84 9.21 -4.77
CA SER A 118 -18.40 9.08 -5.01
C SER A 118 -17.84 8.15 -3.94
N ASP A 119 -16.92 7.29 -4.35
CA ASP A 119 -16.22 6.44 -3.39
C ASP A 119 -15.37 7.31 -2.47
N ARG A 120 -15.27 6.87 -1.22
CA ARG A 120 -14.29 7.37 -0.24
C ARG A 120 -13.18 6.35 -0.10
N SER A 121 -12.03 6.82 0.39
CA SER A 121 -10.88 5.96 0.66
C SER A 121 -11.30 4.76 1.51
N THR A 122 -10.85 3.58 1.12
CA THR A 122 -11.36 2.32 1.69
C THR A 122 -10.33 1.21 1.61
N LEU A 123 -10.41 0.29 2.58
CA LEU A 123 -9.80 -1.03 2.46
C LEU A 123 -10.66 -1.92 1.55
N LEU A 124 -9.99 -2.73 0.76
CA LEU A 124 -10.53 -3.81 -0.05
C LEU A 124 -9.90 -5.10 0.45
N ILE A 125 -10.66 -5.87 1.21
CA ILE A 125 -10.21 -7.17 1.71
C ILE A 125 -10.37 -8.18 0.58
N ASN A 126 -9.30 -8.86 0.22
CA ASN A 126 -9.40 -9.93 -0.74
C ASN A 126 -10.14 -11.09 -0.07
N ALA A 127 -11.23 -11.50 -0.71
CA ALA A 127 -12.14 -12.51 -0.19
C ALA A 127 -12.33 -13.61 -1.23
N SER A 128 -11.26 -13.84 -2.00
CA SER A 128 -11.24 -14.82 -3.07
C SER A 128 -11.33 -16.23 -2.53
N ASP A 129 -11.98 -17.10 -3.29
CA ASP A 129 -12.00 -18.54 -3.05
C ASP A 129 -11.45 -19.29 -4.26
N GLU A 130 -11.41 -20.62 -4.20
CA GLU A 130 -10.89 -21.47 -5.30
C GLU A 130 -11.62 -21.25 -6.64
N SER A 131 -12.81 -20.64 -6.63
CA SER A 131 -13.69 -20.50 -7.80
C SER A 131 -13.83 -19.08 -8.31
N SER A 132 -13.55 -18.07 -7.48
CA SER A 132 -13.80 -16.68 -7.79
C SER A 132 -12.85 -15.74 -7.06
N MET A 133 -12.43 -14.70 -7.78
CA MET A 133 -11.69 -13.60 -7.20
C MET A 133 -12.66 -12.45 -6.89
N THR A 134 -12.65 -11.97 -5.65
CA THR A 134 -13.45 -10.81 -5.23
C THR A 134 -12.77 -10.04 -4.13
N PHE A 135 -12.98 -8.72 -4.14
CA PHE A 135 -12.71 -7.87 -3.00
C PHE A 135 -13.99 -7.64 -2.20
N ARG A 136 -13.84 -7.26 -0.94
CA ARG A 136 -14.91 -6.77 -0.07
C ARG A 136 -14.48 -5.43 0.51
N ARG A 137 -15.27 -4.39 0.24
CA ARG A 137 -15.04 -3.06 0.81
C ARG A 137 -15.29 -3.08 2.32
N ASP A 138 -14.34 -2.57 3.10
CA ASP A 138 -14.46 -2.50 4.55
C ASP A 138 -14.02 -1.15 5.10
N ARG A 139 -14.99 -0.24 5.22
CA ARG A 139 -14.77 1.11 5.79
C ARG A 139 -14.90 1.13 7.31
N ALA A 140 -15.44 0.05 7.91
CA ALA A 140 -15.70 -0.03 9.35
C ALA A 140 -14.46 -0.45 10.16
N ARG A 141 -13.26 -0.11 9.68
CA ARG A 141 -11.97 -0.48 10.29
C ARG A 141 -11.24 0.70 10.91
N GLY A 142 -11.90 1.84 11.13
CA GLY A 142 -11.32 2.98 11.85
C GLY A 142 -10.50 3.97 11.01
N ILE A 143 -10.56 3.85 9.67
CA ILE A 143 -9.93 4.79 8.74
C ILE A 143 -10.81 6.00 8.38
N ASP A 144 -12.09 5.97 8.78
CA ASP A 144 -13.02 7.06 8.57
C ASP A 144 -12.70 8.25 9.48
N ARG A 145 -12.72 9.45 8.90
CA ARG A 145 -12.45 10.70 9.62
C ARG A 145 -13.70 11.57 9.76
N PRO A 146 -13.86 12.27 10.90
CA PRO A 146 -14.93 13.25 11.05
C PRO A 146 -14.67 14.47 10.17
N HIS A 147 -15.71 15.02 9.57
CA HIS A 147 -15.64 16.29 8.84
C HIS A 147 -16.03 17.45 9.76
N ALA A 148 -15.25 18.53 9.71
CA ALA A 148 -15.49 19.70 10.56
C ALA A 148 -16.71 20.55 10.14
N SER A 149 -17.24 20.34 8.93
CA SER A 149 -18.40 21.04 8.39
C SER A 149 -19.13 20.19 7.35
N ASP A 150 -20.35 20.59 6.98
CA ASP A 150 -21.12 19.96 5.89
C ASP A 150 -20.53 20.24 4.49
N HIS A 151 -19.58 21.18 4.38
CA HIS A 151 -18.91 21.55 3.15
C HIS A 151 -17.44 21.13 3.22
N TRP A 152 -17.21 19.84 3.04
CA TRP A 152 -15.89 19.20 3.18
C TRP A 152 -15.36 18.66 1.86
N ASN A 153 -14.05 18.47 1.80
CA ASN A 153 -13.38 17.73 0.74
C ASN A 153 -12.41 16.73 1.38
N GLU A 154 -12.27 15.57 0.76
CA GLU A 154 -11.24 14.59 1.04
C GLU A 154 -10.33 14.56 -0.18
N GLY A 155 -9.05 14.91 0.01
CA GLY A 155 -8.03 14.93 -1.02
C GLY A 155 -7.01 13.84 -0.78
N ASP A 156 -7.45 12.60 -0.55
CA ASP A 156 -6.54 11.48 -0.35
C ASP A 156 -5.92 11.12 -1.69
N LEU A 157 -4.64 11.44 -1.85
CA LEU A 157 -3.95 11.37 -3.13
C LEU A 157 -2.92 10.27 -3.17
N TYR A 158 -2.37 9.90 -2.02
CA TYR A 158 -1.35 8.89 -1.89
C TYR A 158 -1.53 8.09 -0.60
N ALA A 159 -1.12 6.83 -0.64
CA ALA A 159 -1.06 5.96 0.53
C ALA A 159 0.22 5.13 0.51
N ALA A 160 0.59 4.54 1.64
CA ALA A 160 1.70 3.60 1.72
C ALA A 160 1.54 2.68 2.93
N TRP A 161 2.13 1.49 2.85
CA TRP A 161 2.16 0.51 3.94
C TRP A 161 3.54 0.45 4.58
N ALA A 162 3.60 0.45 5.91
CA ALA A 162 4.83 0.19 6.65
C ALA A 162 4.54 -0.30 8.06
N ASP A 163 5.33 -1.23 8.57
CA ASP A 163 5.35 -1.62 9.99
C ASP A 163 6.16 -0.58 10.76
N VAL A 164 5.51 0.46 11.31
CA VAL A 164 6.23 1.63 11.84
C VAL A 164 6.75 1.43 13.27
N ASP A 165 6.17 0.51 14.03
CA ASP A 165 6.58 0.22 15.41
C ASP A 165 7.34 -1.11 15.55
N GLY A 166 7.53 -1.81 14.43
CA GLY A 166 8.25 -3.07 14.36
C GLY A 166 7.44 -4.21 14.96
N ASP A 167 6.12 -4.08 15.05
CA ASP A 167 5.28 -5.10 15.63
C ASP A 167 4.82 -6.17 14.64
N GLY A 168 5.20 -6.07 13.38
CA GLY A 168 4.99 -7.02 12.30
C GLY A 168 3.72 -6.80 11.50
N ARG A 169 2.79 -5.97 12.01
CA ARG A 169 1.58 -5.57 11.28
C ARG A 169 1.88 -4.33 10.46
N LEU A 170 1.20 -4.19 9.33
CA LEU A 170 1.40 -3.04 8.43
C LEU A 170 0.46 -1.90 8.83
N ASP A 171 1.04 -0.75 9.15
CA ASP A 171 0.33 0.50 9.35
C ASP A 171 0.11 1.23 8.02
N LEU A 172 -0.97 2.02 7.96
CA LEU A 172 -1.36 2.75 6.77
C LEU A 172 -0.97 4.23 6.88
N TRP A 173 -0.08 4.68 6.02
CA TRP A 173 0.15 6.09 5.76
C TRP A 173 -0.86 6.60 4.74
N LEU A 174 -1.48 7.75 5.03
CA LEU A 174 -2.39 8.42 4.11
C LEU A 174 -1.98 9.88 3.94
N ALA A 175 -1.57 10.24 2.73
CA ALA A 175 -1.20 11.61 2.41
C ALA A 175 -2.36 12.30 1.69
N SER A 176 -3.00 13.23 2.41
CA SER A 176 -4.05 14.07 1.85
C SER A 176 -3.53 15.45 1.49
N GLY A 177 -3.96 15.98 0.35
CA GLY A 177 -3.48 17.27 -0.17
C GLY A 177 -4.54 18.08 -0.91
N ASP A 178 -4.05 19.16 -1.51
CA ASP A 178 -4.75 20.08 -2.42
C ASP A 178 -5.97 20.86 -1.91
N TYR A 179 -6.72 20.42 -0.90
CA TYR A 179 -7.91 21.13 -0.40
C TYR A 179 -7.65 21.84 0.95
N PRO A 180 -8.42 22.87 1.31
CA PRO A 180 -8.25 23.58 2.58
C PRO A 180 -8.84 22.83 3.80
N ASP A 181 -9.42 21.64 3.60
CA ASP A 181 -10.25 20.93 4.57
C ASP A 181 -9.47 19.89 5.40
N ASP A 182 -8.52 20.32 6.24
CA ASP A 182 -7.70 19.40 7.06
C ASP A 182 -6.92 18.36 6.23
N GLN A 183 -6.32 18.78 5.12
CA GLN A 183 -5.54 17.87 4.27
C GLN A 183 -4.11 17.77 4.78
N ARG A 184 -3.73 16.58 5.26
CA ARG A 184 -2.46 16.35 5.94
C ARG A 184 -2.03 14.90 5.84
N LEU A 185 -0.77 14.66 6.16
CA LEU A 185 -0.27 13.32 6.42
C LEU A 185 -0.96 12.75 7.65
N ARG A 186 -1.39 11.48 7.52
CA ARG A 186 -1.92 10.68 8.62
C ARG A 186 -1.21 9.35 8.69
N LEU A 187 -1.12 8.82 9.91
CA LEU A 187 -0.82 7.42 10.14
C LEU A 187 -2.00 6.77 10.85
N PHE A 188 -2.52 5.73 10.22
CA PHE A 188 -3.47 4.80 10.78
C PHE A 188 -2.71 3.58 11.28
N HIS A 189 -2.55 3.49 12.59
CA HIS A 189 -1.81 2.41 13.24
C HIS A 189 -2.70 1.16 13.39
N GLN A 190 -2.19 0.00 12.99
CA GLN A 190 -2.94 -1.25 12.98
C GLN A 190 -2.91 -1.94 14.35
N VAL A 191 -4.09 -2.17 14.91
CA VAL A 191 -4.28 -2.83 16.21
C VAL A 191 -5.28 -3.99 16.10
N ILE A 192 -5.07 -5.01 16.94
CA ILE A 192 -6.00 -6.13 17.09
C ILE A 192 -6.63 -6.04 18.48
N ASP A 193 -7.96 -6.12 18.55
CA ASP A 193 -8.67 -6.17 19.82
C ASP A 193 -8.58 -7.55 20.44
N ARG A 194 -8.58 -7.59 21.78
CA ARG A 194 -8.57 -8.86 22.52
C ARG A 194 -9.74 -9.78 22.14
N ASP A 195 -10.90 -9.19 21.85
CA ASP A 195 -12.16 -9.90 21.62
C ASP A 195 -12.55 -9.98 20.13
N ASP A 196 -11.78 -9.35 19.23
CA ASP A 196 -11.99 -9.39 17.79
C ASP A 196 -10.64 -9.52 17.07
N PRO A 197 -10.34 -10.69 16.45
CA PRO A 197 -9.06 -10.93 15.80
C PRO A 197 -8.89 -10.13 14.51
N ARG A 198 -9.94 -9.49 14.03
CA ARG A 198 -9.91 -8.67 12.82
C ARG A 198 -9.14 -7.38 13.09
N PRO A 199 -8.15 -7.01 12.26
CA PRO A 199 -7.39 -5.79 12.48
C PRO A 199 -8.28 -4.55 12.32
N ARG A 200 -8.09 -3.56 13.17
CA ARG A 200 -8.62 -2.21 12.98
C ARG A 200 -7.47 -1.21 12.97
N PHE A 201 -7.79 0.01 12.63
CA PHE A 201 -6.86 1.11 12.56
C PHE A 201 -7.25 2.22 13.53
N GLU A 202 -6.25 2.82 14.16
CA GLU A 202 -6.39 3.98 15.01
C GLU A 202 -5.59 5.14 14.43
N ASP A 203 -6.18 6.33 14.36
CA ASP A 203 -5.45 7.52 13.94
C ASP A 203 -4.38 7.88 14.99
N ALA A 204 -3.12 7.62 14.66
CA ALA A 204 -1.95 7.87 15.49
C ALA A 204 -1.28 9.22 15.17
N THR A 205 -1.81 10.00 14.22
CA THR A 205 -1.20 11.21 13.67
C THR A 205 -0.81 12.21 14.76
N ALA A 206 -1.74 12.51 15.68
CA ALA A 206 -1.51 13.46 16.76
C ALA A 206 -0.50 12.94 17.79
N ARG A 207 -0.54 11.64 18.10
CA ARG A 207 0.37 11.00 19.08
C ARG A 207 1.81 10.98 18.58
N LEU A 208 2.00 10.82 17.26
CA LEU A 208 3.32 10.78 16.62
C LEU A 208 3.82 12.17 16.20
N GLY A 209 2.97 13.20 16.22
CA GLY A 209 3.36 14.57 15.86
C GLY A 209 3.71 14.73 14.38
N ILE A 210 3.10 13.93 13.51
CA ILE A 210 3.36 13.86 12.05
C ILE A 210 2.37 14.71 11.23
N ASP A 211 1.98 15.87 11.77
CA ASP A 211 0.93 16.75 11.21
C ASP A 211 1.45 17.58 10.02
N TRP A 212 1.66 16.92 8.87
CA TRP A 212 2.18 17.55 7.67
C TRP A 212 1.07 18.01 6.74
N GLU A 213 0.61 19.26 6.91
CA GLU A 213 -0.44 19.86 6.08
C GLU A 213 -0.04 19.95 4.60
N GLY A 214 -0.99 19.69 3.71
CA GLY A 214 -0.80 19.68 2.27
C GLY A 214 0.14 18.57 1.80
N SER A 215 0.09 17.39 2.42
CA SER A 215 1.01 16.30 2.10
C SER A 215 0.91 15.85 0.64
N GLY A 216 2.07 15.69 0.00
CA GLY A 216 2.21 15.12 -1.35
C GLY A 216 2.58 13.64 -1.32
N CYS A 217 3.19 13.15 -2.40
CA CYS A 217 3.64 11.76 -2.50
C CYS A 217 4.64 11.43 -1.37
N PRO A 218 4.37 10.42 -0.52
CA PRO A 218 5.35 9.89 0.41
C PRO A 218 6.34 8.97 -0.34
N SER A 219 7.50 8.75 0.28
CA SER A 219 8.36 7.60 0.00
C SER A 219 8.87 7.07 1.33
N ILE A 220 8.73 5.77 1.50
CA ILE A 220 9.10 5.05 2.73
C ILE A 220 10.42 4.33 2.48
N GLY A 221 11.33 4.44 3.44
CA GLY A 221 12.59 3.72 3.42
C GLY A 221 13.35 3.93 4.71
N ASP A 222 14.28 3.06 5.02
CA ASP A 222 15.10 3.18 6.23
C ASP A 222 16.45 3.83 5.84
N VAL A 223 16.50 5.16 5.98
CA VAL A 223 17.55 6.05 5.44
C VAL A 223 18.83 5.96 6.25
N ASP A 224 18.72 5.77 7.56
CA ASP A 224 19.87 5.64 8.46
C ASP A 224 20.29 4.17 8.70
N ARG A 225 19.53 3.23 8.12
CA ARG A 225 19.77 1.78 8.07
C ARG A 225 19.64 1.10 9.41
N ASP A 226 18.80 1.63 10.27
CA ASP A 226 18.64 1.13 11.63
C ASP A 226 17.53 0.07 11.79
N GLY A 227 16.80 -0.20 10.71
CA GLY A 227 15.70 -1.17 10.65
C GLY A 227 14.34 -0.55 10.97
N ASP A 228 14.26 0.78 11.01
CA ASP A 228 13.04 1.56 11.17
C ASP A 228 12.63 2.23 9.85
N PRO A 229 11.38 2.06 9.38
CA PRO A 229 10.93 2.77 8.20
C PRO A 229 10.83 4.27 8.51
N ASP A 230 11.60 5.07 7.78
CA ASP A 230 11.51 6.52 7.73
C ASP A 230 10.56 6.96 6.61
N ILE A 231 10.15 8.23 6.66
CA ILE A 231 9.32 8.81 5.61
C ILE A 231 9.90 10.15 5.15
N VAL A 232 10.08 10.26 3.84
CA VAL A 232 10.22 11.56 3.17
C VAL A 232 8.91 11.88 2.47
N ILE A 233 8.47 13.13 2.57
CA ILE A 233 7.18 13.53 2.00
C ILE A 233 7.22 14.93 1.40
N GLY A 234 6.63 15.05 0.22
CA GLY A 234 6.44 16.32 -0.46
C GLY A 234 5.33 17.15 0.15
N ARG A 235 5.10 18.32 -0.45
CA ARG A 235 3.98 19.22 -0.10
C ARG A 235 3.33 19.77 -1.36
N SER A 236 2.02 19.62 -1.48
CA SER A 236 1.18 20.28 -2.48
C SER A 236 0.39 21.41 -1.84
N LEU A 237 0.40 22.57 -2.51
CA LEU A 237 -0.28 23.79 -2.05
C LEU A 237 -1.28 24.34 -3.08
N PHE A 238 -1.67 23.52 -4.06
CA PHE A 238 -2.28 23.99 -5.30
C PHE A 238 -3.56 24.81 -5.09
N ARG A 239 -4.48 24.37 -4.22
CA ARG A 239 -5.74 25.07 -3.93
C ARG A 239 -5.76 25.80 -2.58
N LEU A 240 -4.60 25.99 -1.94
CA LEU A 240 -4.50 26.80 -0.72
C LEU A 240 -4.41 28.30 -1.05
N SER A 241 -4.77 29.16 -0.10
CA SER A 241 -4.65 30.62 -0.27
C SER A 241 -3.18 31.05 -0.40
N LYS A 242 -2.93 32.27 -0.87
CA LYS A 242 -1.57 32.80 -0.95
C LYS A 242 -0.92 32.88 0.43
N GLU A 243 -1.66 33.36 1.42
CA GLU A 243 -1.19 33.50 2.81
C GLU A 243 -0.79 32.13 3.37
N LYS A 244 -1.61 31.10 3.14
CA LYS A 244 -1.32 29.75 3.62
C LYS A 244 -0.12 29.12 2.92
N ARG A 245 0.07 29.40 1.62
CA ARG A 245 1.28 28.98 0.89
C ARG A 245 2.55 29.61 1.48
N GLU A 246 2.49 30.88 1.83
CA GLU A 246 3.61 31.61 2.43
C GLU A 246 3.92 31.10 3.85
N GLU A 247 2.89 30.73 4.62
CA GLU A 247 3.01 30.11 5.95
C GLU A 247 3.68 28.73 5.89
N LEU A 248 3.21 27.84 5.02
CA LEU A 248 3.65 26.44 4.98
C LEU A 248 4.98 26.24 4.23
N GLY A 249 5.24 27.04 3.18
CA GLY A 249 6.39 26.85 2.29
C GLY A 249 6.36 25.54 1.50
N THR A 250 7.35 25.32 0.63
CA THR A 250 7.41 24.20 -0.33
C THR A 250 8.55 23.21 -0.06
N HIS A 251 9.11 23.23 1.15
CA HIS A 251 10.17 22.29 1.53
C HIS A 251 9.56 20.89 1.74
N PRO A 252 10.30 19.80 1.48
CA PRO A 252 9.89 18.46 1.88
C PRO A 252 10.03 18.30 3.40
N GLY A 253 9.28 17.35 3.96
CA GLY A 253 9.47 16.86 5.32
C GLY A 253 10.22 15.52 5.32
N LEU A 254 11.00 15.28 6.37
CA LEU A 254 11.68 14.02 6.65
C LEU A 254 11.45 13.68 8.12
N TRP A 255 10.87 12.53 8.39
CA TRP A 255 10.77 11.96 9.73
C TRP A 255 11.66 10.74 9.78
N ILE A 256 12.67 10.81 10.65
CA ILE A 256 13.48 9.66 11.02
C ILE A 256 12.78 8.97 12.18
N ASN A 257 12.42 7.72 11.96
CA ASN A 257 11.72 6.92 12.95
C ASN A 257 12.74 6.33 13.92
N HIS A 258 12.52 6.58 15.21
CA HIS A 258 13.30 5.99 16.28
C HIS A 258 12.34 5.19 17.14
N ARG A 259 12.02 3.98 16.69
CA ARG A 259 10.97 3.18 17.33
C ARG A 259 11.28 2.95 18.80
N ASP A 260 10.21 2.76 19.59
CA ASP A 260 10.34 2.41 21.01
C ASP A 260 11.05 1.06 21.18
N ALA A 261 11.69 0.85 22.32
CA ALA A 261 12.38 -0.39 22.67
C ALA A 261 11.45 -1.61 22.82
N SER A 262 10.13 -1.47 22.61
CA SER A 262 9.13 -2.54 22.64
C SER A 262 9.42 -3.63 21.61
N CYS A 263 9.97 -3.27 20.44
CA CYS A 263 10.55 -4.21 19.49
C CYS A 263 12.02 -3.87 19.21
N PRO A 264 12.99 -4.54 19.87
CA PRO A 264 14.39 -4.25 19.65
C PRO A 264 14.83 -4.63 18.23
N ARG A 265 15.82 -3.94 17.67
CA ARG A 265 16.43 -4.22 16.35
C ARG A 265 16.81 -5.68 16.14
N SER A 266 17.18 -6.39 17.20
CA SER A 266 17.44 -7.84 17.18
C SER A 266 16.23 -8.70 16.80
N ARG A 267 15.04 -8.13 16.63
CA ARG A 267 13.80 -8.80 16.23
C ARG A 267 13.33 -8.43 14.82
N VAL A 268 14.09 -7.60 14.11
CA VAL A 268 13.76 -7.16 12.75
C VAL A 268 14.79 -7.72 11.77
N ALA A 269 14.37 -8.14 10.58
CA ALA A 269 15.26 -8.38 9.47
C ALA A 269 14.84 -7.55 8.26
N ARG A 270 15.82 -6.91 7.62
CA ARG A 270 15.64 -6.31 6.30
C ARG A 270 16.03 -7.35 5.25
N ILE A 271 15.13 -7.62 4.32
CA ILE A 271 15.34 -8.64 3.29
C ILE A 271 15.39 -7.97 1.92
N ARG A 272 16.47 -8.25 1.18
CA ARG A 272 16.61 -7.96 -0.24
C ARG A 272 16.73 -9.28 -1.01
N VAL A 273 16.13 -9.33 -2.18
CA VAL A 273 16.30 -10.47 -3.09
C VAL A 273 16.85 -10.00 -4.43
N ARG A 274 17.69 -10.83 -5.05
CA ARG A 274 18.33 -10.54 -6.33
C ARG A 274 18.01 -11.65 -7.31
N GLY A 275 17.17 -11.36 -8.29
CA GLY A 275 16.92 -12.27 -9.39
C GLY A 275 18.12 -12.39 -10.33
N ARG A 276 18.18 -13.48 -11.10
CA ARG A 276 19.25 -13.76 -12.07
C ARG A 276 19.20 -12.86 -13.30
N GLY A 277 18.09 -12.15 -13.52
CA GLY A 277 17.82 -11.38 -14.72
C GLY A 277 17.39 -12.30 -15.87
N ALA A 278 18.16 -12.33 -16.95
CA ALA A 278 17.77 -13.07 -18.16
C ALA A 278 17.51 -14.56 -17.87
N GLY A 279 16.28 -15.02 -18.15
CA GLY A 279 15.84 -16.40 -17.91
C GLY A 279 15.47 -16.73 -16.46
N GLY A 280 15.48 -15.74 -15.56
CA GLY A 280 15.03 -15.85 -14.17
C GLY A 280 14.19 -14.63 -13.77
N THR A 281 14.15 -14.34 -12.47
CA THR A 281 13.50 -13.14 -11.95
C THR A 281 14.31 -11.90 -12.30
N ASN A 282 13.67 -10.73 -12.44
CA ASN A 282 14.38 -9.47 -12.63
C ASN A 282 15.38 -9.19 -11.47
N THR A 283 16.43 -8.41 -11.73
CA THR A 283 17.55 -8.21 -10.80
C THR A 283 17.20 -7.48 -9.51
N PHE A 284 16.03 -6.84 -9.45
CA PHE A 284 15.51 -6.20 -8.25
C PHE A 284 14.55 -7.11 -7.46
N GLY A 285 14.23 -8.31 -7.97
CA GLY A 285 13.32 -9.21 -7.29
C GLY A 285 11.85 -8.79 -7.36
N ILE A 286 11.50 -7.81 -8.19
CA ILE A 286 10.13 -7.28 -8.27
C ILE A 286 9.16 -8.42 -8.62
N GLY A 287 8.06 -8.51 -7.88
CA GLY A 287 7.06 -9.58 -7.99
C GLY A 287 7.37 -10.81 -7.13
N CYS A 288 8.56 -10.91 -6.51
CA CYS A 288 8.83 -11.98 -5.56
C CYS A 288 7.90 -11.88 -4.34
N ARG A 289 7.37 -13.02 -3.93
CA ARG A 289 6.61 -13.17 -2.70
C ARG A 289 7.45 -13.84 -1.63
N LEU A 290 7.50 -13.24 -0.45
CA LEU A 290 8.26 -13.69 0.69
C LEU A 290 7.29 -14.10 1.80
N VAL A 291 7.49 -15.29 2.36
CA VAL A 291 6.73 -15.81 3.50
C VAL A 291 7.73 -16.07 4.62
N ALA A 292 7.78 -15.18 5.61
CA ALA A 292 8.68 -15.27 6.75
C ALA A 292 7.92 -15.84 7.95
N THR A 293 8.48 -16.81 8.65
CA THR A 293 7.83 -17.47 9.80
C THR A 293 8.78 -17.55 10.98
N SER A 294 8.31 -17.16 12.17
CA SER A 294 9.02 -17.38 13.44
C SER A 294 8.01 -17.72 14.53
N GLY A 295 8.15 -18.90 15.14
CA GLY A 295 7.18 -19.38 16.11
C GLY A 295 5.82 -19.66 15.46
N ASP A 296 4.78 -19.02 15.97
CA ASP A 296 3.39 -19.13 15.51
C ASP A 296 2.97 -18.02 14.54
N ARG A 297 3.86 -17.06 14.24
CA ARG A 297 3.56 -15.95 13.35
C ARG A 297 4.18 -16.13 11.98
N THR A 298 3.39 -15.79 10.97
CA THR A 298 3.80 -15.73 9.57
C THR A 298 3.52 -14.34 9.02
N GLN A 299 4.45 -13.80 8.23
CA GLN A 299 4.30 -12.54 7.51
C GLN A 299 4.49 -12.78 6.03
N HIS A 300 3.53 -12.30 5.24
CA HIS A 300 3.66 -12.24 3.78
C HIS A 300 4.12 -10.85 3.36
N ARG A 301 5.10 -10.80 2.48
CA ARG A 301 5.62 -9.55 1.89
C ARG A 301 5.83 -9.75 0.40
N THR A 302 5.69 -8.67 -0.37
CA THR A 302 5.93 -8.66 -1.81
C THR A 302 6.95 -7.58 -2.13
N ILE A 303 7.86 -7.86 -3.06
CA ILE A 303 8.81 -6.85 -3.56
C ILE A 303 8.12 -6.07 -4.68
N HIS A 304 7.80 -4.80 -4.43
CA HIS A 304 7.13 -3.94 -5.40
C HIS A 304 8.16 -3.12 -6.22
N GLY A 305 7.82 -2.82 -7.48
CA GLY A 305 8.63 -1.95 -8.36
C GLY A 305 8.16 -0.50 -8.41
N GLY A 306 7.04 -0.21 -7.74
CA GLY A 306 6.28 1.03 -7.78
C GLY A 306 4.79 0.75 -7.94
N SER A 307 3.97 1.59 -7.35
CA SER A 307 2.51 1.50 -7.36
C SER A 307 1.90 2.89 -7.43
N GLY A 308 0.61 2.92 -7.68
CA GLY A 308 -0.17 4.08 -7.29
C GLY A 308 -0.02 5.33 -8.14
N HIS A 309 -0.25 6.47 -7.50
CA HIS A 309 -0.27 7.77 -8.12
C HIS A 309 1.13 8.35 -8.33
N SER A 310 1.37 8.98 -9.48
CA SER A 310 2.60 9.75 -9.79
C SER A 310 3.92 8.94 -9.68
N GLY A 311 3.85 7.62 -9.80
CA GLY A 311 5.02 6.75 -9.75
C GLY A 311 5.65 6.69 -8.36
N HIS A 312 4.81 6.53 -7.32
CA HIS A 312 5.29 6.23 -5.96
C HIS A 312 6.18 4.98 -6.02
N GLN A 313 7.40 5.13 -5.52
CA GLN A 313 8.42 4.09 -5.47
C GLN A 313 9.10 4.11 -4.11
N ASP A 314 9.16 2.93 -3.51
CA ASP A 314 9.96 2.65 -2.34
C ASP A 314 11.14 1.72 -2.74
N PRO A 315 12.20 1.64 -1.93
CA PRO A 315 13.29 0.70 -2.20
C PRO A 315 12.78 -0.75 -2.30
N PRO A 316 13.30 -1.59 -3.22
CA PRO A 316 12.85 -2.97 -3.42
C PRO A 316 13.42 -3.90 -2.33
N GLU A 317 13.02 -3.65 -1.09
CA GLU A 317 13.37 -4.38 0.11
C GLU A 317 12.14 -4.46 1.02
N VAL A 318 12.11 -5.44 1.91
CA VAL A 318 11.01 -5.60 2.87
C VAL A 318 11.56 -5.77 4.27
N LEU A 319 10.81 -5.27 5.24
CA LEU A 319 11.04 -5.50 6.65
C LEU A 319 10.10 -6.60 7.15
N VAL A 320 10.65 -7.51 7.94
CA VAL A 320 9.90 -8.48 8.74
C VAL A 320 10.34 -8.37 10.18
N SER A 321 9.40 -8.48 11.11
CA SER A 321 9.66 -8.27 12.53
C SER A 321 8.88 -9.26 13.38
N PHE A 322 9.55 -9.90 14.34
CA PHE A 322 8.92 -10.91 15.20
C PHE A 322 9.03 -10.51 16.67
N PRO A 323 8.32 -9.45 17.09
CA PRO A 323 8.28 -9.07 18.50
C PRO A 323 7.76 -10.25 19.33
N GLY A 324 8.32 -10.44 20.53
CA GLY A 324 7.88 -11.50 21.44
C GLY A 324 8.30 -12.93 21.07
N SER A 325 8.85 -13.19 19.88
CA SER A 325 9.42 -14.51 19.56
C SER A 325 10.55 -14.85 20.53
N SER A 326 10.52 -16.09 21.07
CA SER A 326 11.62 -16.60 21.89
C SER A 326 12.89 -16.87 21.06
N SER A 327 12.73 -16.99 19.74
CA SER A 327 13.81 -17.22 18.78
C SER A 327 14.34 -15.90 18.23
N ASP A 328 15.65 -15.78 18.03
CA ASP A 328 16.25 -14.75 17.18
C ASP A 328 16.32 -15.18 15.71
N ARG A 329 15.64 -16.28 15.37
CA ARG A 329 15.61 -16.90 14.04
C ARG A 329 14.23 -16.90 13.41
N PHE A 330 14.22 -16.90 12.08
CA PHE A 330 13.04 -17.09 11.27
C PHE A 330 13.37 -17.94 10.04
N ASP A 331 12.35 -18.60 9.50
CA ASP A 331 12.41 -19.33 8.24
C ASP A 331 11.80 -18.45 7.14
N LEU A 332 12.30 -18.60 5.91
CA LEU A 332 11.88 -17.80 4.77
C LEU A 332 11.62 -18.68 3.55
N GLU A 333 10.38 -18.66 3.04
CA GLU A 333 10.06 -19.09 1.69
C GLU A 333 10.08 -17.88 0.76
N ILE A 334 10.83 -18.00 -0.35
CA ILE A 334 10.80 -17.03 -1.45
C ILE A 334 10.17 -17.73 -2.65
N ARG A 335 9.08 -17.17 -3.17
CA ARG A 335 8.53 -17.50 -4.48
C ARG A 335 9.07 -16.49 -5.48
N TRP A 336 9.90 -16.96 -6.40
CA TRP A 336 10.54 -16.15 -7.42
C TRP A 336 9.55 -15.85 -8.55
N ALA A 337 9.58 -14.62 -9.07
CA ALA A 337 8.78 -14.19 -10.22
C ALA A 337 9.39 -14.62 -11.56
N ASP A 338 9.99 -15.82 -11.61
CA ASP A 338 10.48 -16.43 -12.84
C ASP A 338 9.37 -17.28 -13.49
N ALA A 339 9.50 -17.55 -14.79
CA ALA A 339 8.47 -18.29 -15.54
C ALA A 339 8.20 -19.71 -14.99
N LYS A 340 9.12 -20.27 -14.20
CA LYS A 340 8.98 -21.58 -13.55
C LYS A 340 8.39 -21.48 -12.13
N ARG A 341 8.18 -20.27 -11.61
CA ARG A 341 7.66 -20.00 -10.27
C ARG A 341 8.45 -20.76 -9.21
N THR A 342 9.77 -20.71 -9.35
CA THR A 342 10.71 -21.43 -8.50
C THR A 342 10.60 -20.96 -7.06
N ARG A 343 10.96 -21.87 -6.14
CA ARG A 343 10.90 -21.59 -4.70
C ARG A 343 12.25 -21.83 -4.05
N THR A 344 12.55 -21.01 -3.07
CA THR A 344 13.72 -21.16 -2.21
C THR A 344 13.25 -21.17 -0.76
N LEU A 345 13.66 -22.20 -0.02
CA LEU A 345 13.41 -22.33 1.40
C LEU A 345 14.73 -22.13 2.14
N LEU A 346 14.73 -21.22 3.10
CA LEU A 346 15.87 -20.91 3.96
C LEU A 346 15.43 -21.02 5.41
N GLU A 347 16.10 -21.89 6.17
CA GLU A 347 15.78 -22.12 7.57
C GLU A 347 16.78 -21.38 8.48
N GLY A 348 16.29 -20.88 9.62
CA GLY A 348 17.15 -20.38 10.69
C GLY A 348 17.92 -19.09 10.37
N LEU A 349 17.39 -18.22 9.51
CA LEU A 349 17.95 -16.90 9.24
C LEU A 349 17.93 -16.03 10.50
N SER A 350 18.97 -15.21 10.71
CA SER A 350 19.09 -14.35 11.88
C SER A 350 18.32 -13.04 11.75
N LEU A 351 17.44 -12.74 12.70
CA LEU A 351 16.96 -11.39 12.96
C LEU A 351 18.11 -10.48 13.41
N GLY A 352 17.91 -9.16 13.37
CA GLY A 352 18.94 -8.14 13.63
C GLY A 352 19.87 -7.86 12.46
N ASN A 353 19.55 -8.34 11.26
CA ASN A 353 20.42 -8.23 10.10
C ASN A 353 19.68 -7.74 8.85
N GLU A 354 20.44 -7.10 7.97
CA GLU A 354 20.13 -7.03 6.56
C GLU A 354 20.60 -8.32 5.88
N ILE A 355 19.71 -8.93 5.09
CA ILE A 355 19.93 -10.20 4.41
C ILE A 355 19.67 -10.01 2.91
N THR A 356 20.68 -10.28 2.08
CA THR A 356 20.53 -10.30 0.62
C THR A 356 20.60 -11.73 0.11
N ILE A 357 19.52 -12.19 -0.52
CA ILE A 357 19.42 -13.54 -1.10
C ILE A 357 19.44 -13.46 -2.63
N HIS A 358 20.32 -14.23 -3.27
CA HIS A 358 20.41 -14.32 -4.72
C HIS A 358 19.71 -15.58 -5.23
N GLU A 359 18.88 -15.42 -6.26
CA GLU A 359 18.21 -16.51 -6.97
C GLU A 359 19.25 -17.50 -7.53
N SER A 360 19.08 -18.79 -7.23
CA SER A 360 19.95 -19.85 -7.76
C SER A 360 19.31 -20.59 -8.93
N THR A 361 20.11 -21.38 -9.64
CA THR A 361 19.62 -22.28 -10.69
C THR A 361 18.90 -23.52 -10.15
N GLY A 362 18.87 -23.69 -8.81
CA GLY A 362 18.38 -24.89 -8.14
C GLY A 362 19.41 -26.03 -8.06
N GLU A 363 20.54 -25.93 -8.76
CA GLU A 363 21.64 -26.91 -8.67
C GLU A 363 22.52 -26.65 -7.44
N ASP A 364 22.70 -25.37 -7.09
CA ASP A 364 23.44 -24.91 -5.94
C ASP A 364 22.51 -24.22 -4.93
N PRO A 365 22.85 -24.24 -3.62
CA PRO A 365 22.16 -23.42 -2.64
C PRO A 365 22.27 -21.93 -3.01
N PRO A 366 21.23 -21.13 -2.70
CA PRO A 366 21.28 -19.69 -2.96
C PRO A 366 22.42 -19.05 -2.19
N ARG A 367 23.06 -18.06 -2.81
CA ARG A 367 24.02 -17.21 -2.12
C ARG A 367 23.25 -16.28 -1.18
N VAL A 368 23.63 -16.29 0.09
CA VAL A 368 23.05 -15.43 1.13
C VAL A 368 24.16 -14.56 1.73
N GLU A 369 23.94 -13.26 1.74
CA GLU A 369 24.79 -12.27 2.39
C GLU A 369 24.06 -11.71 3.61
N THR A 370 24.79 -11.50 4.70
CA THR A 370 24.21 -11.05 5.97
C THR A 370 25.12 -10.00 6.60
N GLU A 371 24.54 -8.84 6.92
CA GLU A 371 25.20 -7.74 7.61
C GLU A 371 24.32 -7.29 8.79
N PRO A 372 24.89 -6.94 9.95
CA PRO A 372 24.10 -6.40 11.05
C PRO A 372 23.37 -5.10 10.66
N LEU A 373 22.15 -4.90 11.16
CA LEU A 373 21.48 -3.60 11.07
C LEU A 373 22.30 -2.53 11.83
N HIS A 374 22.24 -1.28 11.36
CA HIS A 374 22.97 -0.20 11.99
C HIS A 374 22.38 0.11 13.38
N ASP A 375 23.20 0.61 14.31
CA ASP A 375 22.75 0.97 15.66
C ASP A 375 22.00 2.31 15.72
N GLY A 376 21.61 2.89 14.57
CA GLY A 376 20.95 4.19 14.48
C GLY A 376 21.78 5.37 15.00
N GLY A 377 23.08 5.16 15.29
CA GLY A 377 23.97 6.23 15.70
C GLY A 377 24.21 7.18 14.53
N VAL A 378 23.43 8.26 14.44
CA VAL A 378 23.72 9.38 13.54
C VAL A 378 25.13 9.86 13.86
N ARG A 379 26.11 9.50 13.03
CA ARG A 379 27.39 10.19 13.04
C ARG A 379 27.09 11.59 12.57
N GLU A 380 26.99 12.54 13.50
CA GLU A 380 27.02 13.97 13.19
C GLU A 380 28.24 14.23 12.30
N ARG A 381 28.03 14.28 10.97
CA ARG A 381 29.04 14.81 10.06
C ARG A 381 28.97 16.32 10.24
N ARG A 382 29.90 16.85 11.04
CA ARG A 382 30.18 18.28 11.18
C ARG A 382 30.48 18.94 9.85
#